data_AF-A0A124IQZ9-F1
#
_entry.id   AF-A0A124IQZ9-F1
#
_cell.length_a   1.000
_cell.length_b   1.000
_cell.length_c   1.000
_cell.angle_alpha   90.00
_cell.angle_beta   90.00
_cell.angle_gamma   90.00
#
_symmetry.space_group_name_H-M   'P 1'
#
loop_
_entity.id
_entity.type
_entity.pdbx_description
1 polymer ?
#
loop_
_entity_poly.entity_id
_entity_poly.type
_entity_poly.pdbx_seq_one_letter_code
_entity_poly.pdbx_strand_id
1 'polypeptide(L)'
;MNDTTDHLNMARQYLDEAFKLLERGNPFDAAEKVWAAVKHATIALTMRVLGEAVPPKGVSWRSFIKEAFMKAGLSEGEASRWAAYFIDARSRLHGDCFYGLTYEEEEHKPLMEEAREYINLIDEILRKIEQRHGESSTR
;
A
#
# COMPACT_ATOMS: atom_id res chain seq x y z
N MET A 1 -21.58 -1.34 1.48
CA MET A 1 -20.38 -1.89 0.79
C MET A 1 -19.22 -1.65 1.74
N ASN A 2 -18.32 -2.61 1.91
CA ASN A 2 -17.28 -2.52 2.93
C ASN A 2 -16.17 -1.60 2.40
N ASP A 3 -16.00 -0.40 2.97
CA ASP A 3 -15.05 0.63 2.51
C ASP A 3 -13.61 0.08 2.28
N THR A 4 -13.24 -0.97 3.03
CA THR A 4 -11.97 -1.69 2.86
C THR A 4 -11.84 -2.38 1.50
N THR A 5 -12.92 -3.04 1.03
CA THR A 5 -12.94 -3.74 -0.26
C THR A 5 -12.87 -2.75 -1.42
N ASP A 6 -13.55 -1.60 -1.28
CA ASP A 6 -13.52 -0.54 -2.30
C ASP A 6 -12.10 0.04 -2.43
N HIS A 7 -11.39 0.23 -1.31
CA HIS A 7 -9.99 0.64 -1.32
C HIS A 7 -9.06 -0.38 -1.99
N LEU A 8 -9.22 -1.68 -1.73
CA LEU A 8 -8.42 -2.71 -2.42
C LEU A 8 -8.70 -2.75 -3.93
N ASN A 9 -9.96 -2.60 -4.34
CA ASN A 9 -10.32 -2.57 -5.76
C ASN A 9 -9.70 -1.36 -6.46
N MET A 10 -9.78 -0.17 -5.84
CA MET A 10 -9.10 1.02 -6.34
C MET A 10 -7.59 0.82 -6.42
N ALA A 11 -6.98 0.20 -5.40
CA ALA A 11 -5.53 -0.06 -5.41
C ALA A 11 -5.11 -0.90 -6.63
N ARG A 12 -5.85 -1.97 -6.93
CA ARG A 12 -5.58 -2.80 -8.11
C ARG A 12 -5.78 -2.04 -9.42
N GLN A 13 -6.86 -1.28 -9.54
CA GLN A 13 -7.13 -0.47 -10.74
C GLN A 13 -6.02 0.55 -11.01
N TYR A 14 -5.55 1.24 -9.97
CA TYR A 14 -4.45 2.19 -10.11
C TYR A 14 -3.13 1.49 -10.45
N LEU A 15 -2.86 0.32 -9.88
CA LEU A 15 -1.67 -0.44 -10.22
C LEU A 15 -1.68 -0.87 -11.69
N ASP A 16 -2.81 -1.37 -12.18
CA ASP A 16 -2.97 -1.75 -13.59
C ASP A 16 -2.81 -0.55 -14.53
N GLU A 17 -3.34 0.61 -14.15
CA GLU A 17 -3.15 1.86 -14.90
C GLU A 17 -1.68 2.30 -14.91
N ALA A 18 -0.99 2.20 -13.76
CA ALA A 18 0.41 2.56 -13.63
C ALA A 18 1.31 1.76 -14.59
N PHE A 19 1.12 0.45 -14.68
CA PHE A 19 1.93 -0.39 -15.57
C PHE A 19 1.65 -0.10 -17.05
N LYS A 20 0.40 0.21 -17.41
CA LYS A 20 0.08 0.66 -18.79
C LYS A 20 0.75 2.00 -19.13
N LEU A 21 0.90 2.89 -18.15
CA LEU A 21 1.61 4.16 -18.33
C LEU A 21 3.12 3.94 -18.48
N LEU A 22 3.72 3.03 -17.69
CA LEU A 22 5.13 2.64 -17.86
C LEU A 22 5.40 2.05 -19.24
N GLU A 23 4.56 1.14 -19.72
CA GLU A 23 4.69 0.54 -21.06
C GLU A 23 4.64 1.59 -22.19
N ARG A 24 3.97 2.71 -21.96
CA ARG A 24 3.86 3.84 -22.89
C ARG A 24 4.95 4.89 -22.73
N GLY A 25 5.92 4.66 -21.84
CA GLY A 25 7.01 5.59 -21.57
C GLY A 25 6.58 6.83 -20.78
N ASN A 26 5.54 6.73 -19.94
CA ASN A 26 5.09 7.80 -19.07
C ASN A 26 5.34 7.47 -17.58
N PRO A 27 6.60 7.61 -17.11
CA PRO A 27 6.99 7.20 -15.76
C PRO A 27 6.44 8.13 -14.67
N PHE A 28 6.23 9.40 -14.96
CA PHE A 28 5.76 10.38 -13.98
C PHE A 28 4.32 10.11 -13.57
N ASP A 29 3.42 9.96 -14.54
CA ASP A 29 2.03 9.60 -14.24
C ASP A 29 1.95 8.18 -13.68
N ALA A 30 2.80 7.26 -14.15
CA ALA A 30 2.88 5.93 -13.55
C ALA A 30 3.25 5.98 -12.07
N ALA A 31 4.23 6.80 -11.68
CA ALA A 31 4.65 6.98 -10.30
C ALA A 31 3.49 7.42 -9.40
N GLU A 32 2.68 8.38 -9.87
CA GLU A 32 1.51 8.84 -9.14
C GLU A 32 0.46 7.74 -8.99
N LYS A 33 0.23 6.96 -10.04
CA LYS A 33 -0.71 5.83 -10.00
C LYS A 33 -0.23 4.73 -9.07
N VAL A 34 1.07 4.41 -9.05
CA VAL A 34 1.63 3.48 -8.06
C VAL A 34 1.43 4.00 -6.65
N TRP A 35 1.74 5.28 -6.40
CA TRP A 35 1.54 5.87 -5.08
C TRP A 35 0.06 5.79 -4.65
N ALA A 36 -0.87 6.16 -5.53
CA ALA A 36 -2.30 6.04 -5.26
C ALA A 36 -2.68 4.60 -4.90
N ALA A 37 -2.14 3.62 -5.63
CA ALA A 37 -2.37 2.20 -5.36
C ALA A 37 -1.88 1.78 -3.97
N VAL A 38 -0.62 2.11 -3.63
CA VAL A 38 0.00 1.83 -2.32
C VAL A 38 -0.77 2.51 -1.19
N LYS A 39 -1.19 3.77 -1.37
CA LYS A 39 -1.97 4.53 -0.40
C LYS A 39 -3.32 3.87 -0.13
N HIS A 40 -4.06 3.50 -1.17
CA HIS A 40 -5.37 2.86 -1.00
C HIS A 40 -5.27 1.47 -0.34
N ALA A 41 -4.30 0.64 -0.73
CA ALA A 41 -4.08 -0.63 -0.06
C ALA A 41 -3.73 -0.43 1.43
N THR A 42 -2.90 0.56 1.74
CA THR A 42 -2.53 0.89 3.12
C THR A 42 -3.74 1.34 3.94
N ILE A 43 -4.61 2.19 3.37
CA ILE A 43 -5.85 2.61 4.05
C ILE A 43 -6.75 1.39 4.32
N ALA A 44 -6.89 0.47 3.36
CA ALA A 44 -7.65 -0.77 3.55
C ALA A 44 -7.10 -1.58 4.74
N LEU A 45 -5.78 -1.75 4.80
CA LEU A 45 -5.10 -2.43 5.91
C LEU A 45 -5.40 -1.75 7.25
N THR A 46 -5.15 -0.44 7.36
CA THR A 46 -5.24 0.27 8.64
C THR A 46 -6.69 0.41 9.10
N MET A 47 -7.64 0.64 8.19
CA MET A 47 -9.07 0.63 8.52
C MET A 47 -9.49 -0.73 9.08
N ARG A 48 -9.07 -1.82 8.43
CA ARG A 48 -9.49 -3.16 8.86
C ARG A 48 -8.86 -3.62 10.16
N VAL A 49 -7.60 -3.26 10.39
CA VAL A 49 -6.80 -3.77 11.52
C VAL A 49 -6.78 -2.82 12.71
N LEU A 50 -6.72 -1.52 12.46
CA LEU A 50 -6.62 -0.48 13.48
C LEU A 50 -7.93 0.29 13.69
N GLY A 51 -8.89 0.17 12.78
CA GLY A 51 -10.13 0.95 12.82
C GLY A 51 -9.98 2.39 12.35
N GLU A 52 -8.82 2.77 11.81
CA GLU A 52 -8.50 4.13 11.40
C GLU A 52 -7.83 4.16 10.02
N ALA A 53 -8.20 5.11 9.17
CA ALA A 53 -7.65 5.24 7.81
C ALA A 53 -6.27 5.92 7.77
N VAL A 54 -5.97 6.76 8.75
CA VAL A 54 -4.77 7.60 8.81
C VAL A 54 -4.24 7.64 10.24
N PRO A 55 -2.94 7.89 10.46
CA PRO A 55 -2.37 7.94 11.80
C PRO A 55 -3.00 9.06 12.64
N PRO A 56 -3.24 8.83 13.95
CA PRO A 56 -3.58 9.88 14.90
C PRO A 56 -2.53 11.00 14.96
N LYS A 57 -2.93 12.16 15.47
CA LYS A 57 -2.02 13.28 15.69
C LYS A 57 -0.83 12.85 16.56
N GLY A 58 0.38 13.11 16.08
CA GLY A 58 1.63 12.77 16.78
C GLY A 58 2.17 11.37 16.47
N VAL A 59 1.43 10.55 15.73
CA VAL A 59 1.90 9.23 15.27
C VAL A 59 2.41 9.36 13.83
N SER A 60 3.60 8.80 13.57
CA SER A 60 4.14 8.78 12.21
C SER A 60 3.44 7.71 11.36
N TRP A 61 3.32 7.94 10.05
CA TRP A 61 2.84 6.93 9.10
C TRP A 61 3.64 5.62 9.20
N ARG A 62 4.97 5.69 9.36
CA ARG A 62 5.83 4.51 9.49
C ARG A 62 5.44 3.68 10.71
N SER A 63 5.30 4.31 11.88
CA SER A 63 4.93 3.63 13.13
C SER A 63 3.53 3.02 13.03
N PHE A 64 2.58 3.78 12.48
CA PHE A 64 1.19 3.36 12.33
C PHE A 64 1.02 2.15 11.40
N ILE A 65 1.68 2.18 10.25
CA ILE A 65 1.63 1.07 9.28
C ILE A 65 2.34 -0.17 9.85
N LYS A 66 3.49 0.02 10.51
CA LYS A 66 4.18 -1.08 11.20
C LYS A 66 3.26 -1.76 12.22
N GLU A 67 2.56 -0.97 13.04
CA GLU A 67 1.59 -1.50 14.00
C GLU A 67 0.46 -2.29 13.32
N ALA A 68 -0.08 -1.79 12.21
CA ALA A 68 -1.10 -2.50 11.44
C ALA A 68 -0.60 -3.86 10.94
N PHE A 69 0.60 -3.92 10.36
CA PHE A 69 1.19 -5.20 9.92
C PHE A 69 1.47 -6.15 11.08
N MET A 70 1.98 -5.66 12.21
CA MET A 70 2.22 -6.50 13.39
C MET A 70 0.92 -7.08 13.94
N LYS A 71 -0.15 -6.28 14.05
CA LYS A 71 -1.47 -6.76 14.47
C LYS A 71 -2.13 -7.70 13.45
N ALA A 72 -1.78 -7.57 12.18
CA ALA A 72 -2.16 -8.52 11.14
C ALA A 72 -1.40 -9.87 11.23
N GLY A 73 -0.35 -9.95 12.05
CA GLY A 73 0.40 -11.17 12.34
C GLY A 73 1.77 -11.28 11.68
N LEU A 74 2.29 -10.19 11.10
CA LEU A 74 3.66 -10.17 10.57
C LEU A 74 4.67 -10.04 11.72
N SER A 75 5.89 -10.54 11.48
CA SER A 75 7.01 -10.27 12.38
C SER A 75 7.38 -8.80 12.40
N GLU A 76 8.06 -8.35 13.46
CA GLU A 76 8.51 -6.97 13.58
C GLU A 76 9.41 -6.53 12.40
N GLY A 77 10.29 -7.43 11.94
CA GLY A 77 11.19 -7.18 10.82
C GLY A 77 10.44 -6.96 9.51
N GLU A 78 9.50 -7.84 9.18
CA GLU A 78 8.67 -7.72 7.98
C GLU A 78 7.78 -6.47 8.04
N ALA A 79 7.13 -6.23 9.19
CA ALA A 79 6.30 -5.05 9.38
C ALA A 79 7.11 -3.75 9.24
N SER A 80 8.34 -3.73 9.76
CA SER A 80 9.23 -2.56 9.65
C SER A 80 9.67 -2.34 8.20
N ARG A 81 10.00 -3.40 7.46
CA ARG A 81 10.34 -3.33 6.03
C ARG A 81 9.19 -2.75 5.23
N TRP A 82 7.98 -3.28 5.37
CA TRP A 82 6.83 -2.82 4.59
C TRP A 82 6.38 -1.41 4.97
N ALA A 83 6.50 -1.03 6.24
CA ALA A 83 6.29 0.34 6.65
C ALA A 83 7.35 1.30 6.09
N ALA A 84 8.60 0.85 5.92
CA ALA A 84 9.64 1.64 5.25
C ALA A 84 9.33 1.79 3.75
N TYR A 85 8.96 0.70 3.08
CA TYR A 85 8.53 0.71 1.68
C TYR A 85 7.44 1.76 1.40
N PHE A 86 6.40 1.84 2.25
CA PHE A 86 5.37 2.88 2.09
C PHE A 86 5.94 4.30 2.13
N ILE A 87 6.91 4.56 3.01
CA ILE A 87 7.54 5.88 3.13
C ILE A 87 8.39 6.17 1.89
N ASP A 88 9.11 5.16 1.39
CA ASP A 88 9.92 5.29 0.18
C ASP A 88 9.04 5.52 -1.05
N ALA A 89 7.95 4.77 -1.22
CA ALA A 89 6.97 4.98 -2.28
C ALA A 89 6.39 6.41 -2.24
N ARG A 90 6.01 6.90 -1.05
CA ARG A 90 5.51 8.26 -0.88
C ARG A 90 6.57 9.31 -1.23
N SER A 91 7.79 9.15 -0.74
CA SER A 91 8.83 10.16 -0.94
C SER A 91 9.31 10.16 -2.39
N ARG A 92 9.66 8.99 -2.92
CA ARG A 92 10.38 8.85 -4.18
C ARG A 92 9.47 8.80 -5.39
N LEU A 93 8.29 8.18 -5.29
CA LEU A 93 7.35 8.13 -6.42
C LEU A 93 6.49 9.39 -6.47
N HIS A 94 5.81 9.72 -5.37
CA HIS A 94 4.93 10.89 -5.32
C HIS A 94 5.70 12.21 -5.20
N GLY A 95 6.70 12.25 -4.31
CA GLY A 95 7.54 13.44 -4.12
C GLY A 95 8.51 13.66 -5.27
N ASP A 96 9.55 12.82 -5.38
CA ASP A 96 10.67 13.08 -6.28
C ASP A 96 10.32 12.86 -7.76
N CYS A 97 9.68 11.73 -8.09
CA CYS A 97 9.31 11.42 -9.46
C CYS A 97 8.16 12.28 -9.96
N PHE A 98 6.97 12.20 -9.35
CA PHE A 98 5.79 12.90 -9.86
C PHE A 98 5.88 14.42 -9.69
N TYR A 99 6.06 14.92 -8.45
CA TYR A 99 6.15 16.37 -8.22
C TYR A 99 7.51 16.97 -8.58
N GLY A 100 8.60 16.25 -8.32
CA GLY A 100 9.96 16.69 -8.59
C GLY A 100 10.41 16.51 -10.04
N LEU A 101 9.59 15.85 -10.87
CA LEU A 101 9.86 15.58 -12.29
C LEU A 101 11.21 14.89 -12.53
N THR A 102 11.65 14.10 -11.56
CA THR A 102 12.94 13.39 -11.61
C THR A 102 12.70 11.90 -11.67
N TYR A 103 12.86 11.31 -12.84
CA TYR A 103 12.77 9.86 -13.03
C TYR A 103 14.13 9.29 -13.41
N GLU A 104 14.58 8.35 -12.60
CA GLU A 104 15.77 7.54 -12.82
C GLU A 104 15.35 6.08 -12.76
N GLU A 105 15.48 5.36 -13.87
CA GLU A 105 14.91 4.02 -14.01
C GLU A 105 15.44 3.04 -12.95
N GLU A 106 16.74 3.04 -12.69
CA GLU A 106 17.37 2.16 -11.69
C GLU A 106 16.88 2.41 -10.26
N GLU A 107 16.45 3.64 -9.99
CA GLU A 107 16.05 4.10 -8.65
C GLU A 107 14.55 3.98 -8.40
N HIS A 108 13.73 4.22 -9.43
CA HIS A 108 12.27 4.36 -9.27
C HIS A 108 11.51 3.13 -9.77
N LYS A 109 11.95 2.51 -10.87
CA LYS A 109 11.22 1.37 -11.45
C LYS A 109 11.15 0.16 -10.51
N PRO A 110 12.22 -0.22 -9.78
CA PRO A 110 12.11 -1.32 -8.81
C PRO A 110 11.07 -1.04 -7.72
N LEU A 111 10.98 0.21 -7.26
CA LEU A 111 10.02 0.63 -6.24
C LEU A 111 8.57 0.57 -6.77
N MET A 112 8.36 0.87 -8.05
CA MET A 112 7.09 0.70 -8.74
C MET A 112 6.69 -0.78 -8.89
N GLU A 113 7.67 -1.63 -9.22
CA GLU A 113 7.45 -3.07 -9.37
C GLU A 113 7.13 -3.75 -8.03
N GLU A 114 7.83 -3.37 -6.95
CA GLU A 114 7.60 -3.87 -5.58
C GLU A 114 6.21 -3.51 -5.04
N ALA A 115 5.52 -2.51 -5.61
CA ALA A 115 4.15 -2.16 -5.22
C ALA A 115 3.17 -3.32 -5.38
N ARG A 116 3.41 -4.20 -6.35
CA ARG A 116 2.61 -5.41 -6.57
C ARG A 116 2.75 -6.38 -5.41
N GLU A 117 3.95 -6.55 -4.86
CA GLU A 117 4.17 -7.40 -3.68
C GLU A 117 3.48 -6.81 -2.45
N TYR A 118 3.61 -5.50 -2.23
CA TYR A 118 2.99 -4.80 -1.12
C TYR A 118 1.45 -4.94 -1.14
N ILE A 119 0.82 -4.72 -2.30
CA ILE A 119 -0.64 -4.81 -2.46
C ILE A 119 -1.12 -6.26 -2.32
N ASN A 120 -0.42 -7.23 -2.90
CA ASN A 120 -0.78 -8.65 -2.79
C ASN A 120 -0.70 -9.13 -1.34
N LEU A 121 0.35 -8.75 -0.61
CA LEU A 121 0.48 -9.05 0.81
C LEU A 121 -0.72 -8.54 1.61
N ILE A 122 -1.12 -7.28 1.38
CA ILE A 122 -2.27 -6.69 2.07
C ILE A 122 -3.56 -7.44 1.72
N ASP A 123 -3.79 -7.78 0.44
CA ASP A 123 -4.96 -8.57 0.03
C ASP A 123 -4.99 -9.94 0.74
N GLU A 124 -3.86 -10.63 0.82
CA GLU A 124 -3.76 -11.91 1.53
C GLU A 124 -4.06 -11.78 3.02
N ILE A 125 -3.52 -10.74 3.67
CA ILE A 125 -3.79 -10.43 5.08
C ILE A 125 -5.29 -10.24 5.30
N LEU A 126 -5.92 -9.42 4.46
CA LEU A 126 -7.34 -9.07 4.61
C LEU A 126 -8.24 -10.29 4.38
N ARG A 127 -7.95 -11.12 3.36
CA ARG A 127 -8.65 -12.39 3.14
C ARG A 127 -8.55 -13.34 4.34
N LYS A 128 -7.35 -13.50 4.93
CA LYS A 128 -7.13 -14.33 6.13
C LYS A 128 -7.88 -13.79 7.35
N ILE A 129 -7.98 -12.48 7.47
CA ILE A 129 -8.74 -11.83 8.55
C ILE A 129 -10.26 -12.09 8.36
N GLU A 130 -10.79 -11.97 7.15
CA GLU A 130 -12.20 -12.26 6.85
C GLU A 130 -12.58 -13.71 7.14
N GLN A 131 -11.73 -14.67 6.72
CA GLN A 131 -11.96 -16.10 6.97
C GLN A 131 -12.06 -16.41 8.48
N ARG A 132 -11.13 -15.90 9.29
CA ARG A 132 -11.13 -16.09 10.76
C ARG A 132 -12.38 -15.50 11.43
N HIS A 133 -12.90 -14.39 10.92
CA HIS A 133 -14.12 -13.78 11.45
C HIS A 133 -15.38 -14.57 11.04
N GLY A 134 -15.44 -15.11 9.82
CA GLY A 134 -16.56 -15.95 9.38
C GLY A 134 -16.70 -17.25 10.17
N GLU A 135 -15.57 -17.85 10.57
CA GLU A 135 -15.54 -19.05 11.43
C GLU A 135 -15.95 -18.76 12.88
N SER A 136 -15.74 -17.52 13.36
CA SER A 136 -16.09 -17.13 14.74
C SER A 136 -17.56 -16.74 14.91
N SER A 137 -18.27 -16.38 13.82
CA SER A 137 -19.70 -16.05 13.84
C SER A 137 -20.63 -17.25 13.65
N THR A 138 -20.09 -18.45 13.40
CA THR A 138 -20.84 -19.70 13.18
C THR A 138 -20.75 -20.68 14.35
N ARG A 139 -20.15 -20.29 15.47
CA ARG A 139 -20.14 -21.02 16.75
C ARG A 139 -20.88 -20.22 17.82
#